data_AF-A0A517TFG7-F1
#
_entry.id   AF-A0A517TFG7-F1
#
_cell.length_a   1.000
_cell.length_b   1.000
_cell.length_c   1.000
_cell.angle_alpha   90.00
_cell.angle_beta   90.00
_cell.angle_gamma   90.00
#
_symmetry.space_group_name_H-M   'P 1'
#
loop_
_entity.id
_entity.type
_entity.pdbx_description
1 polymer ?
#
loop_
_entity_poly.entity_id
_entity_poly.type
_entity_poly.pdbx_seq_one_letter_code
_entity_poly.pdbx_strand_id
1 'polypeptide(L)'
;MLLFKAKFLPAIRSGAKTQTIRLWTHRMMRTGQRSYIPGFGPVRITAVDPIELADLTDADAVPDGFETADALREELRNLYDASALAERRAFRVVFEPAGE
;
A
#
# COMPACT_ATOMS: atom_id res chain seq x y z
N MET A 1 6.72 -5.05 -9.21
CA MET A 1 7.36 -5.42 -7.94
C MET A 1 6.93 -4.43 -6.88
N LEU A 2 6.60 -4.91 -5.67
CA LEU A 2 6.25 -4.06 -4.53
C LEU A 2 7.40 -4.03 -3.54
N LEU A 3 8.00 -2.86 -3.33
CA LEU A 3 9.14 -2.68 -2.44
C LEU A 3 8.67 -2.17 -1.07
N PHE A 4 8.96 -2.94 -0.02
CA PHE A 4 8.62 -2.56 1.35
C PHE A 4 9.90 -2.34 2.17
N LYS A 5 9.84 -1.41 3.13
CA LYS A 5 10.88 -1.31 4.17
C LYS A 5 10.90 -2.63 4.96
N ALA A 6 12.09 -3.09 5.36
CA ALA A 6 12.25 -4.36 6.08
C ALA A 6 11.36 -4.50 7.32
N LYS A 7 11.08 -3.38 8.01
CA LYS A 7 10.17 -3.32 9.17
C LYS A 7 8.75 -3.83 8.88
N PHE A 8 8.29 -3.77 7.64
CA PHE A 8 6.95 -4.21 7.24
C PHE A 8 6.90 -5.68 6.81
N LEU A 9 8.04 -6.32 6.54
CA LEU A 9 8.09 -7.74 6.19
C LEU A 9 7.46 -8.67 7.24
N PRO A 10 7.69 -8.52 8.56
CA PRO A 10 7.01 -9.36 9.55
C PRO A 10 5.48 -9.16 9.54
N ALA A 11 5.00 -7.93 9.37
CA ALA A 11 3.56 -7.65 9.28
C ALA A 11 2.93 -8.27 8.03
N ILE A 12 3.63 -8.24 6.90
CA ILE A 12 3.19 -8.88 5.65
C ILE A 12 3.18 -10.41 5.82
N ARG A 13 4.24 -10.98 6.42
CA ARG A 13 4.34 -12.43 6.68
C ARG A 13 3.25 -12.94 7.62
N SER A 14 2.89 -12.15 8.63
CA SER A 14 1.82 -12.49 9.57
C SER A 14 0.42 -12.32 8.97
N GLY A 15 0.29 -11.75 7.76
CA GLY A 15 -1.01 -11.38 7.17
C GLY A 15 -1.66 -10.16 7.83
N ALA A 16 -0.95 -9.45 8.70
CA ALA A 16 -1.43 -8.21 9.31
C ALA A 16 -1.43 -7.05 8.30
N LYS A 17 -0.44 -7.03 7.39
CA LYS A 17 -0.37 -6.05 6.30
C LYS A 17 -0.72 -6.70 4.97
N THR A 18 -1.91 -6.40 4.46
CA THR A 18 -2.47 -6.93 3.21
C THR A 18 -2.70 -5.84 2.16
N GLN A 19 -2.49 -4.58 2.51
CA GLN A 19 -2.56 -3.48 1.56
C GLN A 19 -1.37 -2.52 1.66
N THR A 20 -1.20 -1.74 0.59
CA THR A 20 -0.25 -0.64 0.54
C THR A 20 -0.83 0.53 -0.22
N ILE A 21 -0.60 1.74 0.28
CA ILE A 21 -0.92 2.96 -0.43
C ILE A 21 0.30 3.42 -1.23
N ARG A 22 0.08 3.76 -2.50
CA ARG A 22 1.12 4.23 -3.43
C ARG A 22 0.67 5.47 -4.16
N LEU A 23 1.57 6.46 -4.26
CA LEU A 23 1.31 7.66 -5.05
C LEU A 23 1.89 7.53 -6.45
N TRP A 24 1.01 7.60 -7.45
CA TRP A 24 1.37 7.53 -8.86
C TRP A 24 0.63 8.59 -9.67
N THR A 25 1.23 9.03 -10.78
CA THR A 25 0.55 9.90 -11.75
C THR A 25 -0.54 9.14 -12.51
N HIS A 26 -0.34 7.84 -12.73
CA HIS A 26 -1.30 6.94 -13.36
C HIS A 26 -1.28 5.56 -12.70
N ARG A 27 -2.37 4.79 -12.84
CA ARG A 27 -2.51 3.45 -12.27
C ARG A 27 -1.41 2.51 -12.82
N MET A 28 -0.41 2.19 -12.00
CA MET A 28 0.72 1.34 -12.40
C MET A 28 0.46 -0.17 -12.22
N MET A 29 -0.58 -0.55 -11.47
CA MET A 29 -0.91 -1.95 -11.17
C MET A 29 -2.35 -2.28 -11.53
N ARG A 30 -2.61 -3.55 -11.83
CA ARG A 30 -3.95 -4.03 -12.17
C ARG A 30 -4.42 -5.13 -11.23
N THR A 31 -5.71 -5.15 -10.96
CA THR A 31 -6.37 -6.27 -10.29
C THR A 31 -6.12 -7.56 -11.06
N GLY A 32 -5.82 -8.64 -10.34
CA GLY A 32 -5.45 -9.94 -10.89
C GLY A 32 -3.98 -10.09 -11.28
N GLN A 33 -3.19 -9.00 -11.30
CA GLN A 33 -1.78 -9.05 -11.64
C GLN A 33 -0.98 -9.83 -10.60
N ARG A 34 -0.07 -10.70 -11.05
CA ARG A 34 0.97 -11.28 -10.19
C ARG A 34 2.10 -10.29 -10.00
N SER A 35 2.51 -10.08 -8.75
CA SER A 35 3.66 -9.27 -8.37
C SER A 35 4.57 -10.05 -7.43
N TYR A 36 5.64 -9.39 -7.01
CA TYR A 36 6.63 -9.99 -6.13
C TYR A 36 7.00 -8.98 -5.05
N ILE A 37 7.10 -9.47 -3.82
CA ILE A 37 7.61 -8.74 -2.67
C ILE A 37 8.94 -9.38 -2.26
N PRO A 38 10.08 -8.70 -2.45
CA PRO A 38 11.36 -9.21 -1.96
C PRO A 38 11.34 -9.42 -0.45
N GLY A 39 11.76 -10.62 -0.01
CA GLY A 39 11.71 -11.03 1.39
C GLY A 39 10.40 -11.68 1.85
N PHE A 40 9.36 -11.69 1.01
CA PHE A 40 8.11 -12.42 1.27
C PHE A 40 7.83 -13.48 0.21
N GLY A 41 7.83 -13.10 -1.07
CA GLY A 41 7.55 -14.02 -2.18
C GLY A 41 6.57 -13.45 -3.21
N PRO A 42 6.02 -14.31 -4.09
CA PRO A 42 5.02 -13.92 -5.07
C PRO A 42 3.68 -13.56 -4.40
N VAL A 43 3.05 -12.50 -4.91
CA VAL A 43 1.75 -12.01 -4.45
C VAL A 43 0.81 -11.78 -5.62
N ARG A 44 -0.48 -11.85 -5.36
CA ARG A 44 -1.52 -11.46 -6.31
C ARG A 44 -2.14 -10.13 -5.88
N ILE A 45 -2.24 -9.20 -6.80
CA ILE A 45 -2.96 -7.94 -6.58
C ILE A 45 -4.46 -8.21 -6.72
N THR A 46 -5.23 -7.96 -5.69
CA THR A 46 -6.68 -8.26 -5.62
C THR A 46 -7.54 -7.03 -5.89
N ALA A 47 -7.04 -5.85 -5.53
CA ALA A 47 -7.72 -4.58 -5.76
C ALA A 47 -6.71 -3.46 -6.00
N VAL A 48 -7.07 -2.51 -6.88
CA VAL A 48 -6.28 -1.30 -7.15
C VAL A 48 -7.25 -0.16 -7.38
N ASP A 49 -7.50 0.61 -6.33
CA ASP A 49 -8.53 1.65 -6.31
C ASP A 49 -7.89 3.02 -6.06
N PRO A 50 -8.24 4.05 -6.84
CA PRO A 50 -7.83 5.41 -6.54
C PRO A 50 -8.54 5.87 -5.26
N ILE A 51 -7.78 6.48 -4.36
CA ILE A 51 -8.27 6.99 -3.09
C ILE A 51 -7.76 8.40 -2.85
N GLU A 52 -8.49 9.15 -2.02
CA GLU A 52 -8.04 10.44 -1.54
C GLU A 52 -7.39 10.27 -0.17
N LEU A 53 -6.24 10.92 0.05
CA LEU A 53 -5.55 10.84 1.35
C LEU A 53 -6.41 11.40 2.49
N ALA A 54 -7.28 12.36 2.18
CA ALA A 54 -8.24 12.93 3.11
C ALA A 54 -9.38 11.96 3.49
N ASP A 55 -9.61 10.91 2.70
CA ASP A 55 -10.67 9.91 2.91
C ASP A 55 -10.16 8.66 3.65
N LEU A 56 -8.84 8.54 3.86
CA LEU A 56 -8.26 7.40 4.58
C LEU A 56 -8.83 7.25 5.98
N THR A 57 -9.31 6.05 6.32
CA THR A 57 -9.85 5.75 7.65
C THR A 57 -8.93 4.83 8.43
N ASP A 58 -9.16 4.68 9.74
CA ASP A 58 -8.38 3.76 10.57
C ASP A 58 -8.50 2.31 10.08
N ALA A 59 -9.64 1.96 9.47
CA ALA A 59 -9.85 0.68 8.81
C ALA A 59 -8.90 0.45 7.61
N ASP A 60 -8.35 1.52 7.04
CA ASP A 60 -7.35 1.46 5.97
C ASP A 60 -5.92 1.46 6.50
N ALA A 61 -5.70 2.06 7.67
CA ALA A 61 -4.40 2.12 8.32
C ALA A 61 -3.96 0.75 8.82
N VAL A 62 -4.86 0.02 9.49
CA VAL A 62 -4.58 -1.31 10.07
C VAL A 62 -4.02 -2.29 9.04
N PRO A 63 -4.68 -2.54 7.88
CA PRO A 63 -4.14 -3.44 6.86
C PRO A 63 -2.93 -2.84 6.12
N ASP A 64 -2.61 -1.55 6.31
CA ASP A 64 -1.35 -0.94 5.86
C ASP A 64 -0.24 -1.04 6.95
N GLY A 65 -0.53 -1.61 8.12
CA GLY A 65 0.43 -1.75 9.22
C GLY A 65 0.62 -0.47 10.03
N PHE A 66 -0.38 0.40 10.05
CA PHE A 66 -0.48 1.59 10.91
C PHE A 66 -1.68 1.44 11.86
N GLU A 67 -1.58 2.02 13.05
CA GLU A 67 -2.65 1.91 14.05
C GLU A 67 -3.84 2.84 13.73
N THR A 68 -3.57 4.00 13.13
CA THR A 68 -4.58 5.03 12.84
C THR A 68 -4.38 5.64 11.45
N ALA A 69 -5.46 6.18 10.87
CA ALA A 69 -5.42 6.91 9.61
C ALA A 69 -4.48 8.12 9.67
N ASP A 70 -4.40 8.78 10.82
CA ASP A 70 -3.52 9.93 11.01
C ASP A 70 -2.05 9.53 10.88
N ALA A 71 -1.61 8.47 11.58
CA ALA A 71 -0.24 7.97 11.48
C ALA A 71 0.15 7.56 10.04
N LEU A 72 -0.79 6.98 9.30
CA LEU A 72 -0.61 6.65 7.90
C LEU A 72 -0.47 7.90 7.02
N ARG A 73 -1.34 8.91 7.22
CA ARG A 73 -1.29 10.18 6.49
C ARG A 73 0.00 10.94 6.79
N GLU A 74 0.44 10.95 8.05
CA GLU A 74 1.70 11.54 8.46
C GLU A 74 2.90 10.85 7.79
N GLU A 75 2.94 9.51 7.72
CA GLU A 75 4.01 8.82 6.99
C GLU A 75 3.97 9.16 5.51
N LEU A 76 2.78 9.22 4.90
CA LEU A 76 2.65 9.60 3.49
C LEU A 76 3.14 11.03 3.24
N ARG A 77 2.87 11.97 4.14
CA ARG A 77 3.41 13.34 4.07
C ARG A 77 4.93 13.39 4.32
N ASN A 78 5.47 12.49 5.14
CA ASN A 78 6.93 12.38 5.34
C ASN A 78 7.64 11.74 4.13
N LEU A 79 6.99 10.80 3.44
CA LEU A 79 7.53 10.15 2.24
C LEU A 79 7.40 11.00 0.98
N TYR A 80 6.35 11.82 0.89
CA TYR A 80 6.00 12.58 -0.30
C TYR A 80 5.75 14.03 0.05
N ASP A 81 6.52 14.91 -0.61
CA ASP A 81 6.33 16.35 -0.53
C ASP A 81 4.92 16.79 -0.96
N ALA A 82 4.46 17.93 -0.45
CA ALA A 82 3.12 18.44 -0.72
C ALA A 82 2.83 18.61 -2.23
N SER A 83 3.83 18.96 -3.04
CA SER A 83 3.70 19.01 -4.51
C SER A 83 3.42 17.62 -5.09
N ALA A 84 4.13 16.59 -4.62
CA ALA A 84 3.92 15.22 -5.08
C ALA A 84 2.53 14.69 -4.66
N LEU A 85 2.02 15.10 -3.50
CA LEU A 85 0.66 14.78 -3.06
C LEU A 85 -0.42 15.47 -3.92
N ALA A 86 -0.15 16.67 -4.42
CA ALA A 86 -1.06 17.42 -5.28
C ALA A 86 -1.06 16.94 -6.73
N GLU A 87 0.11 16.54 -7.25
CA GLU A 87 0.28 16.13 -8.65
C GLU A 87 0.01 14.63 -8.89
N ARG A 88 0.05 13.81 -7.84
CA ARG A 88 -0.12 12.35 -7.92
C ARG A 88 -1.37 11.92 -7.19
N ARG A 89 -1.98 10.83 -7.68
CA ARG A 89 -3.11 10.19 -7.01
C ARG A 89 -2.61 9.07 -6.12
N ALA A 90 -3.22 8.95 -4.94
CA ALA A 90 -3.01 7.80 -4.10
C ALA A 90 -3.83 6.63 -4.65
N PHE A 91 -3.20 5.47 -4.73
CA PHE A 91 -3.82 4.22 -5.12
C PHE A 91 -3.66 3.24 -3.98
N ARG A 92 -4.79 2.69 -3.53
CA ARG A 92 -4.84 1.57 -2.60
C ARG A 92 -4.59 0.30 -3.39
N VAL A 93 -3.53 -0.40 -3.07
CA VAL A 93 -3.17 -1.68 -3.68
C VAL A 93 -3.33 -2.77 -2.63
N VAL A 94 -4.34 -3.61 -2.81
CA VAL A 94 -4.56 -4.78 -1.96
C VAL A 94 -3.90 -5.98 -2.60
N PHE A 95 -3.18 -6.76 -1.80
CA PHE A 95 -2.46 -7.93 -2.26
C PHE A 95 -2.64 -9.09 -1.28
N GLU A 96 -2.62 -10.30 -1.84
CA GLU A 96 -2.65 -11.55 -1.11
C GLU A 96 -1.44 -12.40 -1.51
N PRO A 97 -0.94 -13.31 -0.64
CA PRO A 97 0.02 -14.32 -1.07
C PRO A 97 -0.53 -15.05 -2.30
N ALA A 98 0.28 -15.15 -3.35
CA ALA A 98 -0.09 -16.00 -4.48
C ALA A 98 0.02 -17.44 -3.97
N GLY A 99 -1.13 -18.05 -3.62
CA GLY A 99 -1.17 -19.45 -3.23
C GLY A 99 -0.47 -20.33 -4.27
N GLU A 100 0.17 -21.38 -3.79
CA GLU A 100 0.82 -22.41 -4.62
C GLU A 100 -0.17 -23.10 -5.55
#